data_AF-A0A2E7BSP2-F1
#
_entry.id   AF-A0A2E7BSP2-F1
#
_cell.length_a   1.000
_cell.length_b   1.000
_cell.length_c   1.000
_cell.angle_alpha   90.00
_cell.angle_beta   90.00
_cell.angle_gamma   90.00
#
_symmetry.space_group_name_H-M   'P 1'
#
loop_
_entity.id
_entity.type
_entity.pdbx_description
1 polymer ?
#
loop_
_entity_poly.entity_id
_entity_poly.type
_entity_poly.pdbx_seq_one_letter_code
_entity_poly.pdbx_strand_id
1 'polypeptide(L)'
;MPTRRCTACRSESRQATLIRLVTIDGEGLAVDLRGRLPGRGAYACARAKCLLSALKGAAARSLRQRVRDSAPNDRLNEVEAGLLRLVREGLSLTARRQGLTIGLRETLQDLSSGPIVAAKDCSDRTRKMVDQSMRDVYVLGTQEELGQWSGRGPTGVLGLSGGPAARRLINDLARLCSLRASQMA
;
A
#
# COMPACT_ATOMS: atom_id res chain seq x y z
N MET A 1 -6.47 -14.12 10.12
CA MET A 1 -5.28 -13.44 9.56
C MET A 1 -4.44 -12.94 10.72
N PRO A 2 -3.12 -13.16 10.75
CA PRO A 2 -2.30 -12.74 11.89
C PRO A 2 -2.30 -11.22 12.05
N THR A 3 -2.43 -10.75 13.28
CA THR A 3 -2.18 -9.36 13.67
C THR A 3 -0.75 -9.21 14.18
N ARG A 4 -0.23 -7.99 14.09
CA ARG A 4 1.06 -7.60 14.64
C ARG A 4 0.93 -6.22 15.26
N ARG A 5 1.80 -5.94 16.23
CA ARG A 5 1.89 -4.66 16.92
C ARG A 5 2.97 -3.79 16.28
N CYS A 6 2.65 -2.54 15.99
CA CYS A 6 3.62 -1.58 15.51
C CYS A 6 4.69 -1.29 16.58
N THR A 7 5.97 -1.31 16.22
CA THR A 7 7.08 -1.00 17.14
C THR A 7 7.10 0.45 17.59
N ALA A 8 6.56 1.37 16.80
CA ALA A 8 6.52 2.81 17.09
C ALA A 8 5.29 3.19 17.93
N CYS A 9 4.08 3.09 17.37
CA CYS A 9 2.85 3.56 18.03
C CYS A 9 2.12 2.51 18.86
N ARG A 10 2.64 1.26 18.89
CA ARG A 10 2.07 0.15 19.68
C ARG A 10 0.64 -0.28 19.34
N SER A 11 0.02 0.29 18.30
CA SER A 11 -1.27 -0.16 17.79
C SER A 11 -1.16 -1.52 17.09
N GLU A 12 -2.24 -2.28 17.11
CA GLU A 12 -2.33 -3.57 16.41
C GLU A 12 -3.00 -3.39 15.05
N SER A 13 -2.53 -4.14 14.05
CA SER A 13 -3.11 -4.16 12.71
C SER A 13 -2.87 -5.51 12.06
N ARG A 14 -3.57 -5.77 10.95
CA ARG A 14 -3.31 -6.96 10.12
C ARG A 14 -1.86 -6.92 9.65
N GLN A 15 -1.15 -8.04 9.79
CA GLN A 15 0.26 -8.14 9.38
C GLN A 15 0.48 -7.65 7.93
N ALA A 16 -0.46 -7.98 7.03
CA ALA A 16 -0.37 -7.64 5.62
C ALA A 16 -0.44 -6.13 5.30
N THR A 17 -0.94 -5.29 6.22
CA THR A 17 -1.01 -3.83 6.03
C THR A 17 0.11 -3.07 6.76
N LEU A 18 1.04 -3.79 7.39
CA LEU A 18 2.20 -3.21 8.04
C LEU A 18 3.43 -3.33 7.13
N ILE A 19 4.42 -2.48 7.38
CA ILE A 19 5.74 -2.56 6.76
C ILE A 19 6.64 -3.39 7.67
N ARG A 20 7.22 -4.46 7.12
CA ARG A 20 8.17 -5.30 7.83
C ARG A 20 9.57 -4.72 7.70
N LEU A 21 10.30 -4.65 8.81
CA LEU A 21 11.73 -4.33 8.83
C LEU A 21 12.47 -5.53 9.39
N VAL A 22 13.56 -5.92 8.75
CA VAL A 22 14.42 -7.05 9.15
C VAL A 22 15.83 -6.56 9.31
N THR A 23 16.56 -7.14 10.27
CA THR A 23 17.99 -6.92 10.37
C THR A 23 18.71 -7.96 9.53
N ILE A 24 19.65 -7.51 8.72
CA ILE A 24 20.57 -8.33 7.94
C ILE A 24 21.94 -8.19 8.60
N ASP A 25 22.58 -9.32 8.87
CA ASP A 25 23.89 -9.34 9.52
C ASP A 25 24.91 -8.61 8.64
N GLY A 26 25.67 -7.68 9.23
CA GLY A 26 26.64 -6.85 8.52
C GLY A 26 26.07 -5.71 7.67
N GLU A 27 24.79 -5.73 7.31
CA GLU A 27 24.17 -4.76 6.38
C GLU A 27 23.14 -3.83 7.05
N GLY A 28 22.78 -4.08 8.30
CA GLY A 28 21.89 -3.22 9.07
C GLY A 28 20.41 -3.53 8.87
N LEU A 29 19.56 -2.50 8.75
CA LEU A 29 18.11 -2.63 8.77
C LEU A 29 17.54 -2.51 7.35
N ALA A 30 16.94 -3.58 6.85
CA ALA A 30 16.29 -3.63 5.55
C ALA A 30 14.76 -3.54 5.65
N VAL A 31 14.16 -2.83 4.70
CA VAL A 31 12.70 -2.75 4.52
C VAL A 31 12.24 -3.91 3.64
N ASP A 32 11.36 -4.75 4.18
CA ASP A 32 10.81 -5.91 3.47
C ASP A 32 9.35 -5.68 3.09
N LEU A 33 9.12 -5.08 1.92
CA LEU A 33 7.78 -4.81 1.43
C LEU A 33 7.02 -6.07 0.97
N ARG A 34 7.75 -7.13 0.58
CA ARG A 34 7.15 -8.38 0.08
C ARG A 34 7.00 -9.46 1.17
N GLY A 35 7.62 -9.27 2.33
CA GLY A 35 7.59 -10.25 3.43
C GLY A 35 8.44 -11.50 3.16
N ARG A 36 9.47 -11.41 2.33
CA ARG A 36 10.26 -12.56 1.84
C ARG A 36 11.68 -12.63 2.38
N LEU A 37 12.18 -11.57 3.02
CA LEU A 37 13.55 -11.58 3.52
C LEU A 37 13.68 -12.52 4.73
N PRO A 38 14.79 -13.27 4.86
CA PRO A 38 15.03 -14.13 6.01
C PRO A 38 15.23 -13.29 7.30
N GLY A 39 15.12 -13.95 8.46
CA GLY A 39 15.42 -13.34 9.76
C GLY A 39 14.21 -12.81 10.55
N ARG A 40 14.48 -12.34 11.77
CA ARG A 40 13.45 -11.80 12.68
C ARG A 40 12.98 -10.43 12.19
N GLY A 41 11.66 -10.29 11.98
CA GLY A 41 11.05 -9.04 11.52
C GLY A 41 10.38 -8.25 12.63
N ALA A 42 10.57 -6.94 12.62
CA ALA A 42 9.75 -5.96 13.30
C ALA A 42 8.70 -5.38 12.33
N TYR A 43 7.62 -4.80 12.87
CA TYR A 43 6.56 -4.23 12.05
C TYR A 43 6.30 -2.77 12.40
N ALA A 44 6.09 -1.94 11.39
CA ALA A 44 5.70 -0.55 11.53
C ALA A 44 4.42 -0.27 10.72
N CYS A 45 3.56 0.63 11.21
CA CYS A 45 2.47 1.14 10.38
C CYS A 45 3.05 1.81 9.15
N ALA A 46 2.34 1.73 8.01
CA ALA A 46 2.65 2.50 6.81
C ALA A 46 2.26 3.98 7.01
N ARG A 47 2.91 4.65 7.96
CA ARG A 47 2.74 6.07 8.30
C ARG A 47 4.12 6.66 8.51
N ALA A 48 4.35 7.87 8.01
CA ALA A 48 5.65 8.55 8.05
C ALA A 48 6.27 8.53 9.46
N LYS A 49 5.52 9.00 10.47
CA LYS A 49 5.98 9.00 11.87
C LYS A 49 6.39 7.62 12.39
N CYS A 50 5.65 6.57 12.02
CA CYS A 50 5.90 5.21 12.49
C CYS A 50 7.13 4.61 11.80
N LEU A 51 7.29 4.84 10.50
CA LEU A 51 8.44 4.38 9.73
C LEU A 51 9.71 5.09 10.15
N LEU A 52 9.69 6.42 10.28
CA LEU A 52 10.84 7.19 10.76
C LEU A 52 11.27 6.73 12.15
N SER A 53 10.32 6.53 13.08
CA SER A 53 10.64 6.00 14.42
C SER A 53 11.21 4.58 14.38
N ALA A 54 10.67 3.72 13.51
CA ALA A 54 11.16 2.36 13.31
C ALA A 54 12.61 2.35 12.77
N LEU A 55 12.88 3.12 11.71
CA LEU A 55 14.19 3.27 11.06
C LEU A 55 15.25 3.88 11.99
N LYS A 56 14.86 4.87 12.80
CA LYS A 56 15.75 5.51 13.79
C LYS A 56 16.08 4.63 15.00
N GLY A 57 15.41 3.48 15.16
CA GLY A 57 15.82 2.45 16.12
C GLY A 57 14.69 1.75 16.88
N ALA A 58 13.41 2.12 16.73
CA ALA A 58 12.33 1.38 17.39
C ALA A 58 12.22 -0.07 16.88
N ALA A 59 12.52 -0.31 15.59
CA ALA A 59 12.59 -1.66 15.04
C ALA A 59 13.77 -2.45 15.63
N ALA A 60 14.98 -1.86 15.61
CA ALA A 60 16.17 -2.50 16.15
C ALA A 60 16.04 -2.86 17.64
N ARG A 61 15.47 -1.96 18.46
CA ARG A 61 15.17 -2.26 19.87
C ARG A 61 14.23 -3.45 20.03
N SER A 62 13.16 -3.52 19.24
CA SER A 62 12.24 -4.66 19.26
C SER A 62 12.90 -5.98 18.83
N LEU A 63 13.96 -5.89 18.02
CA LEU A 63 14.74 -7.03 17.54
C LEU A 63 15.94 -7.36 18.44
N ARG A 64 16.16 -6.59 19.52
CA ARG A 64 17.35 -6.65 20.40
C ARG A 64 18.66 -6.45 19.62
N GLN A 65 18.64 -5.52 18.66
CA GLN A 65 19.76 -5.15 17.80
C GLN A 65 20.15 -3.68 18.02
N ARG A 66 21.38 -3.32 17.66
CA ARG A 66 21.94 -1.96 17.81
C ARG A 66 22.13 -1.23 16.47
N VAL A 67 21.20 -1.43 15.54
CA VAL A 67 21.24 -0.80 14.21
C VAL A 67 20.38 0.46 14.20
N ARG A 68 20.87 1.50 13.54
CA ARG A 68 20.10 2.71 13.23
C ARG A 68 20.34 3.07 11.77
N ASP A 69 19.28 3.53 11.12
CA ASP A 69 19.39 4.07 9.78
C ASP A 69 19.94 5.51 9.84
N SER A 70 20.97 5.82 9.04
CA SER A 70 21.60 7.14 8.98
C SER A 70 20.83 8.14 8.13
N ALA A 71 19.96 7.67 7.23
CA ALA A 71 19.20 8.49 6.28
C ALA A 71 17.71 8.11 6.26
N PRO A 72 16.98 8.23 7.39
CA PRO A 72 15.61 7.71 7.51
C PRO A 72 14.59 8.37 6.57
N ASN A 73 14.83 9.61 6.11
CA ASN A 73 13.96 10.28 5.14
C ASN A 73 14.14 9.72 3.72
N ASP A 74 15.37 9.47 3.29
CA ASP A 74 15.64 8.85 1.99
C ASP A 74 15.03 7.45 1.92
N ARG A 75 15.13 6.71 3.02
CA ARG A 75 14.49 5.39 3.18
C ARG A 75 12.98 5.44 3.15
N LEU A 76 12.38 6.53 3.64
CA LEU A 76 10.93 6.75 3.53
C LEU A 76 10.52 6.92 2.05
N ASN A 77 11.29 7.68 1.28
CA ASN A 77 11.08 7.86 -0.16
C ASN A 77 11.26 6.53 -0.91
N GLU A 78 12.26 5.72 -0.55
CA GLU A 78 12.45 4.37 -1.10
C GLU A 78 11.27 3.44 -0.79
N VAL A 79 10.73 3.50 0.43
CA VAL A 79 9.54 2.73 0.81
C VAL A 79 8.34 3.13 -0.04
N GLU A 80 8.10 4.42 -0.22
CA GLU A 80 7.01 4.92 -1.04
C GLU A 80 7.17 4.49 -2.51
N ALA A 81 8.35 4.67 -3.09
CA ALA A 81 8.66 4.26 -4.46
C ALA A 81 8.51 2.74 -4.64
N GLY A 82 8.95 1.95 -3.67
CA GLY A 82 8.80 0.50 -3.66
C GLY A 82 7.34 0.06 -3.56
N LEU A 83 6.53 0.70 -2.72
CA LEU A 83 5.09 0.44 -2.62
C LEU A 83 4.36 0.82 -3.91
N LEU A 84 4.69 1.97 -4.53
CA LEU A 84 4.13 2.35 -5.82
C LEU A 84 4.44 1.31 -6.89
N ARG A 85 5.68 0.79 -6.94
CA ARG A 85 6.06 -0.28 -7.86
C ARG A 85 5.21 -1.54 -7.64
N LEU A 86 5.02 -1.95 -6.40
CA LEU A 86 4.18 -3.11 -6.05
C LEU A 86 2.71 -2.91 -6.45
N VAL A 87 2.16 -1.71 -6.25
CA VAL A 87 0.80 -1.38 -6.69
C VAL A 87 0.68 -1.45 -8.21
N ARG A 88 1.64 -0.90 -8.95
CA ARG A 88 1.66 -0.98 -10.44
C ARG A 88 1.72 -2.43 -10.92
N GLU A 89 2.64 -3.23 -10.38
CA GLU A 89 2.72 -4.67 -10.66
C GLU A 89 1.40 -5.39 -10.32
N GLY A 90 0.81 -5.07 -9.18
CA GLY A 90 -0.45 -5.65 -8.70
C GLY A 90 -1.63 -5.32 -9.59
N LEU A 91 -1.75 -4.07 -10.06
CA LEU A 91 -2.78 -3.64 -11.01
C LEU A 91 -2.64 -4.40 -12.32
N SER A 92 -1.44 -4.45 -12.92
CA SER A 92 -1.19 -5.18 -14.16
C SER A 92 -1.52 -6.68 -14.02
N LEU A 93 -1.12 -7.30 -12.92
CA LEU A 93 -1.39 -8.72 -12.66
C LEU A 93 -2.87 -9.02 -12.41
N THR A 94 -3.59 -8.11 -11.76
CA THR A 94 -5.03 -8.26 -11.50
C THR A 94 -5.83 -8.07 -12.77
N ALA A 95 -5.45 -7.09 -13.60
CA ALA A 95 -6.05 -6.86 -14.93
C ALA A 95 -5.95 -8.09 -15.83
N ARG A 96 -4.76 -8.70 -15.93
CA ARG A 96 -4.51 -9.91 -16.74
C ARG A 96 -5.33 -11.13 -16.29
N ARG A 97 -5.78 -11.14 -15.03
CA ARG A 97 -6.62 -12.20 -14.45
C ARG A 97 -8.12 -11.87 -14.50
N GLN A 98 -8.51 -10.83 -15.24
CA GLN A 98 -9.91 -10.36 -15.30
C GLN A 98 -10.47 -10.00 -13.91
N GLY A 99 -9.61 -9.60 -12.98
CA GLY A 99 -10.00 -9.22 -11.61
C GLY A 99 -10.25 -7.72 -11.42
N LEU A 100 -10.42 -6.97 -12.52
CA LEU A 100 -10.71 -5.55 -12.51
C LEU A 100 -12.01 -5.26 -13.25
N THR A 101 -12.89 -4.50 -12.63
CA THR A 101 -14.05 -3.87 -13.27
C THR A 101 -13.64 -2.47 -13.69
N ILE A 102 -13.85 -2.11 -14.97
CA ILE A 102 -13.33 -0.86 -15.55
C ILE A 102 -14.48 0.11 -15.74
N GLY A 103 -14.31 1.36 -15.28
CA GLY A 103 -15.31 2.40 -15.43
C GLY A 103 -16.19 2.56 -14.20
N LEU A 104 -16.71 3.78 -14.00
CA LEU A 104 -17.50 4.14 -12.83
C LEU A 104 -18.81 3.35 -12.77
N ARG A 105 -19.55 3.34 -13.89
CA ARG A 105 -20.88 2.74 -13.93
C ARG A 105 -20.80 1.23 -13.70
N GLU A 106 -19.89 0.58 -14.42
CA GLU A 106 -19.65 -0.86 -14.35
C GLU A 106 -19.22 -1.26 -12.94
N THR A 107 -18.30 -0.49 -12.34
CA THR A 107 -17.82 -0.74 -10.97
C THR A 107 -18.93 -0.59 -9.92
N LEU A 108 -19.78 0.43 -10.03
CA LEU A 108 -20.87 0.66 -9.08
C LEU A 108 -22.01 -0.36 -9.24
N GLN A 109 -22.26 -0.85 -10.46
CA GLN A 109 -23.27 -1.87 -10.74
C GLN A 109 -22.81 -3.29 -10.38
N ASP A 110 -21.49 -3.52 -10.33
CA ASP A 110 -20.91 -4.78 -9.92
C ASP A 110 -20.93 -4.95 -8.39
N LEU A 111 -21.97 -5.63 -7.90
CA LEU A 111 -22.13 -5.97 -6.49
C LEU A 111 -21.04 -6.91 -5.96
N SER A 112 -20.34 -7.63 -6.85
CA SER A 112 -19.24 -8.54 -6.49
C SER A 112 -17.89 -7.84 -6.42
N SER A 113 -17.81 -6.61 -6.96
CA SER A 113 -16.62 -5.77 -6.83
C SER A 113 -16.32 -5.53 -5.35
N GLY A 114 -15.07 -5.32 -5.01
CA GLY A 114 -14.61 -5.00 -3.67
C GLY A 114 -14.28 -3.51 -3.55
N PRO A 115 -13.09 -3.17 -3.02
CA PRO A 115 -12.57 -1.81 -2.99
C PRO A 115 -12.43 -1.17 -4.38
N ILE A 116 -12.47 0.16 -4.41
CA ILE A 116 -12.33 0.98 -5.61
C ILE A 116 -10.96 1.64 -5.63
N VAL A 117 -10.35 1.72 -6.82
CA VAL A 117 -9.23 2.61 -7.12
C VAL A 117 -9.74 3.75 -8.00
N ALA A 118 -9.56 4.98 -7.56
CA ALA A 118 -9.98 6.18 -8.29
C ALA A 118 -8.78 7.09 -8.63
N ALA A 119 -8.80 7.68 -9.82
CA ALA A 119 -7.77 8.61 -10.25
C ALA A 119 -7.88 9.95 -9.49
N LYS A 120 -6.74 10.59 -9.23
CA LYS A 120 -6.62 11.87 -8.51
C LYS A 120 -7.18 13.07 -9.26
N ASP A 121 -7.38 12.94 -10.55
CA ASP A 121 -7.88 13.93 -11.51
C ASP A 121 -9.30 13.56 -11.99
N CYS A 122 -10.00 12.70 -11.24
CA CYS A 122 -11.43 12.47 -11.44
C CYS A 122 -12.23 13.77 -11.23
N SER A 123 -13.30 13.92 -12.02
CA SER A 123 -14.27 15.00 -11.84
C SER A 123 -14.96 14.93 -10.46
N ASP A 124 -15.45 16.07 -9.97
CA ASP A 124 -16.17 16.14 -8.68
C ASP A 124 -17.40 15.23 -8.65
N ARG A 125 -18.08 15.08 -9.79
CA ARG A 125 -19.20 14.15 -9.92
C ARG A 125 -18.76 12.70 -9.67
N THR A 126 -17.67 12.27 -10.30
CA THR A 126 -17.13 10.91 -10.13
C THR A 126 -16.71 10.68 -8.69
N ARG A 127 -16.02 11.64 -8.06
CA ARG A 127 -15.62 11.54 -6.64
C ARG A 127 -16.82 11.34 -5.73
N LYS A 128 -17.85 12.21 -5.85
CA LYS A 128 -19.09 12.10 -5.07
C LYS A 128 -19.74 10.72 -5.22
N MET A 129 -19.82 10.19 -6.43
CA MET A 129 -20.42 8.87 -6.68
C MET A 129 -19.60 7.73 -6.06
N VAL A 130 -18.27 7.81 -6.15
CA VAL A 130 -17.37 6.82 -5.53
C VAL A 130 -17.44 6.89 -4.00
N ASP A 131 -17.47 8.08 -3.42
CA ASP A 131 -17.58 8.28 -1.96
C ASP A 131 -18.93 7.77 -1.42
N GLN A 132 -20.00 7.86 -2.21
CA GLN A 132 -21.33 7.33 -1.88
C GLN A 132 -21.45 5.80 -2.00
N SER A 133 -20.44 5.13 -2.56
CA SER A 133 -20.49 3.68 -2.81
C SER A 133 -20.38 2.81 -1.55
N MET A 134 -20.05 3.41 -0.39
CA MET A 134 -19.80 2.72 0.89
C MET A 134 -18.69 1.65 0.82
N ARG A 135 -17.83 1.70 -0.20
CA ARG A 135 -16.68 0.82 -0.40
C ARG A 135 -15.40 1.50 0.08
N ASP A 136 -14.36 0.72 0.36
CA ASP A 136 -13.03 1.28 0.54
C ASP A 136 -12.56 1.92 -0.77
N VAL A 137 -12.17 3.20 -0.71
CA VAL A 137 -11.71 3.97 -1.87
C VAL A 137 -10.23 4.31 -1.71
N TYR A 138 -9.43 3.93 -2.70
CA TYR A 138 -8.02 4.29 -2.80
C TYR A 138 -7.83 5.29 -3.94
N VAL A 139 -7.40 6.51 -3.61
CA VAL A 139 -7.15 7.56 -4.61
C VAL A 139 -5.66 7.57 -4.97
N LEU A 140 -5.31 7.29 -6.22
CA LEU A 140 -3.94 7.33 -6.71
C LEU A 140 -3.84 7.50 -8.23
N GLY A 141 -2.72 8.10 -8.67
CA GLY A 141 -2.38 8.32 -10.07
C GLY A 141 -3.33 9.26 -10.81
N THR A 142 -3.02 9.58 -12.07
CA THR A 142 -3.97 10.20 -13.02
C THR A 142 -4.76 9.14 -13.79
N GLN A 143 -5.77 9.56 -14.57
CA GLN A 143 -6.52 8.63 -15.42
C GLN A 143 -5.62 7.94 -16.44
N GLU A 144 -4.65 8.66 -17.01
CA GLU A 144 -3.65 8.13 -17.93
C GLU A 144 -2.76 7.09 -17.23
N GLU A 145 -2.28 7.40 -16.03
CA GLU A 145 -1.44 6.47 -15.25
C GLU A 145 -2.19 5.19 -14.88
N LEU A 146 -3.42 5.30 -14.38
CA LEU A 146 -4.24 4.13 -14.06
C LEU A 146 -4.56 3.28 -15.29
N GLY A 147 -4.87 3.94 -16.41
CA GLY A 147 -5.02 3.28 -17.71
C GLY A 147 -3.78 2.48 -18.07
N GLN A 148 -2.61 3.14 -18.05
CA GLN A 148 -1.33 2.51 -18.37
C GLN A 148 -1.02 1.31 -17.47
N TRP A 149 -1.19 1.43 -16.14
CA TRP A 149 -0.87 0.36 -15.20
C TRP A 149 -1.82 -0.83 -15.29
N SER A 150 -3.08 -0.59 -15.66
CA SER A 150 -4.08 -1.64 -15.89
C SER A 150 -4.05 -2.21 -17.31
N GLY A 151 -3.26 -1.64 -18.23
CA GLY A 151 -3.18 -2.06 -19.64
C GLY A 151 -4.40 -1.64 -20.46
N ARG A 152 -4.97 -0.47 -20.15
CA ARG A 152 -6.18 0.12 -20.74
C ARG A 152 -5.90 1.56 -21.20
N GLY A 153 -6.88 2.17 -21.87
CA GLY A 153 -6.87 3.62 -22.12
C GLY A 153 -7.10 4.43 -20.82
N PRO A 154 -7.11 5.77 -20.89
CA PRO A 154 -7.36 6.63 -19.73
C PRO A 154 -8.58 6.17 -18.93
N THR A 155 -8.38 5.89 -17.64
CA THR A 155 -9.39 5.24 -16.79
C THR A 155 -9.47 5.94 -15.44
N GLY A 156 -10.63 6.53 -15.13
CA GLY A 156 -10.87 7.21 -13.85
C GLY A 156 -11.17 6.29 -12.67
N VAL A 157 -11.83 5.15 -12.90
CA VAL A 157 -12.32 4.28 -11.82
C VAL A 157 -12.09 2.81 -12.18
N LEU A 158 -11.55 2.07 -11.21
CA LEU A 158 -11.32 0.64 -11.27
C LEU A 158 -11.93 -0.03 -10.02
N GLY A 159 -12.82 -0.98 -10.22
CA GLY A 159 -13.28 -1.90 -9.17
C GLY A 159 -12.33 -3.08 -9.03
N LEU A 160 -11.97 -3.46 -7.81
CA LEU A 160 -11.13 -4.62 -7.53
C LEU A 160 -11.99 -5.82 -7.16
N SER A 161 -12.03 -6.85 -8.00
CA SER A 161 -12.74 -8.10 -7.70
C SER A 161 -12.00 -8.94 -6.65
N GLY A 162 -12.62 -10.02 -6.18
CA GLY A 162 -12.00 -10.95 -5.24
C GLY A 162 -10.78 -11.70 -5.79
N GLY A 163 -10.09 -12.43 -4.91
CA GLY A 163 -9.01 -13.37 -5.27
C GLY A 163 -7.61 -12.99 -4.75
N PRO A 164 -6.61 -13.89 -4.90
CA PRO A 164 -5.30 -13.71 -4.25
C PRO A 164 -4.51 -12.49 -4.76
N ALA A 165 -4.56 -12.22 -6.07
CA ALA A 165 -3.86 -11.09 -6.68
C ALA A 165 -4.43 -9.75 -6.22
N ALA A 166 -5.77 -9.61 -6.30
CA ALA A 166 -6.47 -8.42 -5.82
C ALA A 166 -6.28 -8.21 -4.32
N ARG A 167 -6.33 -9.28 -3.51
CA ARG A 167 -6.08 -9.16 -2.06
C ARG A 167 -4.68 -8.63 -1.74
N ARG A 168 -3.67 -9.07 -2.50
CA ARG A 168 -2.30 -8.53 -2.36
C ARG A 168 -2.25 -7.05 -2.75
N LEU A 169 -2.83 -6.70 -3.89
CA LEU A 169 -2.95 -5.32 -4.37
C LEU A 169 -3.65 -4.41 -3.35
N ILE A 170 -4.77 -4.84 -2.76
CA ILE A 170 -5.49 -4.08 -1.72
C ILE A 170 -4.59 -3.78 -0.52
N ASN A 171 -3.77 -4.76 -0.09
CA ASN A 171 -2.83 -4.52 1.00
C ASN A 171 -1.68 -3.57 0.62
N ASP A 172 -1.20 -3.62 -0.63
CA ASP A 172 -0.20 -2.67 -1.16
C ASP A 172 -0.80 -1.24 -1.27
N LEU A 173 -2.04 -1.10 -1.76
CA LEU A 173 -2.80 0.15 -1.84
C LEU A 173 -3.01 0.78 -0.47
N ALA A 174 -3.51 0.00 0.50
CA ALA A 174 -3.72 0.47 1.86
C ALA A 174 -2.42 1.00 2.48
N ARG A 175 -1.28 0.34 2.23
CA ARG A 175 0.03 0.79 2.70
C ARG A 175 0.46 2.09 2.02
N LEU A 176 0.37 2.18 0.69
CA LEU A 176 0.79 3.35 -0.08
C LEU A 176 -0.05 4.58 0.26
N CYS A 177 -1.38 4.45 0.26
CA CYS A 177 -2.30 5.56 0.54
C CYS A 177 -2.16 6.04 1.98
N SER A 178 -2.04 5.12 2.96
CA SER A 178 -1.78 5.48 4.36
C SER A 178 -0.46 6.25 4.52
N LEU A 179 0.59 5.82 3.80
CA LEU A 179 1.88 6.50 3.88
C LEU A 179 1.77 7.94 3.34
N ARG A 180 1.26 8.10 2.12
CA ARG A 180 1.06 9.41 1.47
C ARG A 180 0.19 10.35 2.30
N ALA A 181 -0.95 9.87 2.79
CA ALA A 181 -1.85 10.68 3.61
C ALA A 181 -1.16 11.19 4.88
N SER A 182 -0.30 10.38 5.49
CA SER A 182 0.44 10.77 6.70
C SER A 182 1.64 11.69 6.46
N GLN A 183 2.03 11.94 5.20
CA GLN A 183 3.06 12.92 4.84
C GLN A 183 2.47 14.31 4.57
N MET A 184 1.18 14.37 4.24
CA MET A 184 0.45 15.60 3.96
C MET A 184 -0.20 16.23 5.21
N ALA A 185 -0.14 15.54 6.35
CA ALA A 185 -0.73 15.92 7.63
C ALA A 185 0.36 16.23 8.67
#